data_AF-A0A8T3QR58-F1
#
_entry.id   AF-A0A8T3QR58-F1
#
_cell.length_a   1.000
_cell.length_b   1.000
_cell.length_c   1.000
_cell.angle_alpha   90.00
_cell.angle_beta   90.00
_cell.angle_gamma   90.00
#
_symmetry.space_group_name_H-M   'P 1'
#
loop_
_entity.id
_entity.type
_entity.pdbx_description
1 polymer ?
#
loop_
_entity_poly.entity_id
_entity_poly.type
_entity_poly.pdbx_seq_one_letter_code
_entity_poly.pdbx_strand_id
1 'polypeptide(L)'
;MHEATVRAAVEARLVALDAHPGETLIVHELGLCQAEARVDIAAVNGLLVGWEIKTRQDTLSRLPHQQEVYSRVFDRVWLVADERHIGPALPMIPTWWGVMRIRETGQNCRLVIVRPSRLNRDVDPRSLVRLLWRVEVLAELDVLGLADGLKRAPRRVLWEALAGSVPEHISRRRLQERVRTRLKTREGWRVDRPRTSGDGSS
;
A
#
# COMPACT_ATOMS: atom_id res chain seq x y z
N MET A 1 -4.15 6.34 -23.57
CA MET A 1 -5.04 5.64 -22.62
C MET A 1 -5.40 6.52 -21.43
N HIS A 2 -6.58 6.34 -20.83
CA HIS A 2 -6.97 7.01 -19.59
C HIS A 2 -6.55 6.21 -18.34
N GLU A 3 -6.29 6.90 -17.24
CA GLU A 3 -5.88 6.30 -15.96
C GLU A 3 -6.87 5.25 -15.46
N ALA A 4 -8.19 5.50 -15.59
CA ALA A 4 -9.23 4.56 -15.20
C ALA A 4 -9.08 3.17 -15.86
N THR A 5 -8.68 3.12 -17.13
CA THR A 5 -8.42 1.87 -17.86
C THR A 5 -7.23 1.12 -17.27
N VAL A 6 -6.16 1.85 -16.92
CA VAL A 6 -4.95 1.27 -16.33
C VAL A 6 -5.25 0.74 -14.91
N ARG A 7 -6.00 1.52 -14.12
CA ARG A 7 -6.46 1.15 -12.79
C ARG A 7 -7.27 -0.16 -12.82
N ALA A 8 -8.24 -0.27 -13.72
CA ALA A 8 -9.00 -1.50 -13.93
C ALA A 8 -8.11 -2.70 -14.32
N ALA A 9 -7.06 -2.49 -15.13
CA ALA A 9 -6.12 -3.55 -15.47
C ALA A 9 -5.24 -3.99 -14.28
N VAL A 10 -4.87 -3.06 -13.39
CA VAL A 10 -4.16 -3.39 -12.15
C VAL A 10 -5.06 -4.20 -11.21
N GLU A 11 -6.32 -3.80 -11.04
CA GLU A 11 -7.29 -4.52 -10.21
C GLU A 11 -7.57 -5.93 -10.74
N ALA A 12 -7.82 -6.07 -12.04
CA ALA A 12 -8.00 -7.39 -12.66
C ALA A 12 -6.79 -8.29 -12.43
N ARG A 13 -5.58 -7.73 -12.47
CA ARG A 13 -4.35 -8.45 -12.14
C ARG A 13 -4.29 -8.83 -10.65
N LEU A 14 -4.66 -7.93 -9.75
CA LEU A 14 -4.68 -8.22 -8.31
C LEU A 14 -5.64 -9.36 -7.98
N VAL A 15 -6.84 -9.35 -8.57
CA VAL A 15 -7.83 -10.43 -8.42
C VAL A 15 -7.29 -11.75 -8.99
N ALA A 16 -6.68 -11.72 -10.18
CA ALA A 16 -6.14 -12.93 -10.81
C ALA A 16 -4.94 -13.54 -10.05
N LEU A 17 -4.20 -12.73 -9.29
CA LEU A 17 -3.06 -13.18 -8.48
C LEU A 17 -3.44 -13.48 -7.03
N ASP A 18 -4.68 -13.22 -6.63
CA ASP A 18 -5.13 -13.49 -5.28
C ASP A 18 -5.33 -15.00 -5.08
N ALA A 19 -4.39 -15.63 -4.41
CA ALA A 19 -4.47 -17.05 -4.07
C ALA A 19 -5.61 -17.35 -3.08
N HIS A 20 -6.14 -16.33 -2.39
CA HIS A 20 -7.26 -16.46 -1.45
C HIS A 20 -8.33 -15.42 -1.78
N PRO A 21 -9.15 -15.65 -2.82
CA PRO A 21 -10.17 -14.71 -3.26
C PRO A 21 -11.04 -14.22 -2.11
N GLY A 22 -11.10 -12.90 -1.91
CA GLY A 22 -11.88 -12.26 -0.85
C GLY A 22 -11.06 -11.86 0.39
N GLU A 23 -9.78 -12.24 0.49
CA GLU A 23 -8.92 -11.80 1.59
C GLU A 23 -8.13 -10.53 1.32
N THR A 24 -7.99 -10.13 0.05
CA THR A 24 -7.30 -8.90 -0.33
C THR A 24 -8.21 -7.69 -0.20
N LEU A 25 -7.83 -6.75 0.68
CA LEU A 25 -8.43 -5.42 0.72
C LEU A 25 -7.75 -4.53 -0.32
N ILE A 26 -8.51 -3.98 -1.26
CA ILE A 26 -8.01 -2.98 -2.22
C ILE A 26 -8.49 -1.60 -1.76
N VAL A 27 -7.56 -0.67 -1.57
CA VAL A 27 -7.84 0.71 -1.17
C VAL A 27 -7.34 1.65 -2.24
N HIS A 28 -8.22 2.48 -2.78
CA HIS A 28 -7.85 3.54 -3.72
C HIS A 28 -7.42 4.80 -2.99
N GLU A 29 -6.49 5.54 -3.58
CA GLU A 29 -6.14 6.89 -3.14
C GLU A 29 -5.70 6.94 -1.67
N LEU A 30 -4.95 5.92 -1.22
CA LEU A 30 -4.51 5.78 0.17
C LEU A 30 -3.46 6.84 0.51
N GLY A 31 -3.83 7.77 1.40
CA GLY A 31 -2.92 8.77 1.95
C GLY A 31 -1.92 8.16 2.94
N LEU A 32 -0.66 8.58 2.85
CA LEU A 32 0.46 8.05 3.62
C LEU A 32 1.14 9.16 4.41
N CYS A 33 1.72 8.81 5.56
CA CYS A 33 2.49 9.73 6.41
C CYS A 33 1.79 11.08 6.62
N GLN A 34 0.51 11.07 7.02
CA GLN A 34 -0.30 12.30 7.17
C GLN A 34 -0.48 13.12 5.87
N ALA A 35 -0.71 12.43 4.75
CA ALA A 35 -0.92 13.00 3.42
C ALA A 35 0.32 13.65 2.76
N GLU A 36 1.52 13.28 3.21
CA GLU A 36 2.77 13.60 2.49
C GLU A 36 2.78 13.04 1.07
N ALA A 37 2.18 11.87 0.85
CA ALA A 37 1.94 11.29 -0.46
C ALA A 37 0.67 10.45 -0.46
N ARG A 38 0.23 10.06 -1.65
CA ARG A 38 -0.95 9.23 -1.86
C ARG A 38 -0.67 8.23 -2.97
N VAL A 39 -0.83 6.95 -2.65
CA VAL A 39 -0.69 5.88 -3.64
C VAL A 39 -2.03 5.67 -4.35
N ASP A 40 -1.99 5.40 -5.66
CA ASP A 40 -3.21 5.23 -6.46
C ASP A 40 -3.99 4.00 -6.01
N ILE A 41 -3.30 2.87 -5.77
CA ILE A 41 -3.90 1.64 -5.29
C ILE A 41 -3.00 1.01 -4.22
N ALA A 42 -3.56 0.67 -3.07
CA ALA A 42 -2.93 -0.18 -2.06
C ALA A 42 -3.69 -1.50 -1.94
N ALA A 43 -2.98 -2.62 -2.04
CA ALA A 43 -3.51 -3.94 -1.75
C ALA A 43 -2.99 -4.40 -0.37
N VAL A 44 -3.90 -4.82 0.51
CA VAL A 44 -3.60 -5.31 1.85
C VAL A 44 -4.03 -6.78 1.95
N ASN A 45 -3.04 -7.67 1.99
CA ASN A 45 -3.23 -9.09 2.25
C ASN A 45 -2.14 -9.57 3.25
N GLY A 46 -1.48 -10.70 2.99
CA GLY A 46 -0.27 -11.09 3.71
C GLY A 46 0.86 -10.03 3.66
N LEU A 47 0.82 -9.13 2.67
CA LEU A 47 1.70 -7.98 2.51
C LEU A 47 0.90 -6.69 2.27
N LEU A 48 1.53 -5.56 2.52
CA LEU A 48 1.06 -4.23 2.14
C LEU A 48 1.77 -3.83 0.85
N VAL A 49 1.03 -3.81 -0.26
CA VAL A 49 1.57 -3.59 -1.61
C VAL A 49 1.01 -2.31 -2.22
N GLY A 50 1.87 -1.38 -2.63
CA GLY A 50 1.50 -0.14 -3.29
C GLY A 50 1.64 -0.23 -4.81
N TRP A 51 0.74 0.42 -5.54
CA TRP A 51 0.79 0.55 -7.00
C TRP A 51 0.65 2.02 -7.38
N GLU A 52 1.67 2.54 -8.05
CA GLU A 52 1.71 3.89 -8.59
C GLU A 52 1.57 3.83 -10.11
N ILE A 53 0.66 4.62 -10.68
CA ILE A 53 0.34 4.67 -12.10
C ILE A 53 0.90 5.97 -12.69
N LYS A 54 1.58 5.85 -13.84
CA LYS A 54 2.06 6.97 -14.67
C LYS A 54 1.64 6.74 -16.12
N THR A 55 0.48 7.26 -16.48
CA THR A 55 -0.02 7.28 -17.85
C THR A 55 0.84 8.17 -18.74
N ARG A 56 0.63 8.12 -20.05
CA ARG A 56 1.41 8.90 -21.03
C ARG A 56 1.36 10.42 -20.79
N GLN A 57 0.28 10.91 -20.17
CA GLN A 57 0.03 12.32 -19.86
C GLN A 57 0.71 12.78 -18.56
N ASP A 58 1.16 11.85 -17.72
CA ASP A 58 1.75 12.17 -16.42
C ASP A 58 3.15 12.79 -16.55
N THR A 59 3.59 13.39 -15.45
CA THR A 59 4.98 13.77 -15.24
C THR A 59 5.58 12.95 -14.10
N LEU A 60 6.91 12.81 -14.10
CA LEU A 60 7.64 12.11 -13.04
C LEU A 60 8.12 13.05 -11.93
N SER A 61 7.73 14.32 -11.97
CA SER A 61 8.19 15.35 -11.01
C SER A 61 7.96 14.98 -9.55
N ARG A 62 6.88 14.26 -9.25
CA ARG A 62 6.52 13.81 -7.89
C ARG A 62 7.12 12.45 -7.51
N LEU A 63 7.65 11.69 -8.48
CA LEU A 63 8.07 10.31 -8.26
C LEU A 63 9.18 10.17 -7.20
N PRO A 64 10.21 11.05 -7.12
CA PRO A 64 11.24 10.94 -6.08
C PRO A 64 10.65 11.02 -4.65
N HIS A 65 9.82 12.02 -4.38
CA HIS A 65 9.17 12.18 -3.07
C HIS A 65 8.18 11.04 -2.78
N GLN A 66 7.37 10.65 -3.77
CA GLN A 66 6.49 9.48 -3.66
C GLN A 66 7.30 8.23 -3.30
N GLN A 67 8.44 8.02 -3.96
CA GLN A 67 9.30 6.90 -3.69
C GLN A 67 9.81 6.87 -2.26
N GLU A 68 10.31 7.99 -1.74
CA GLU A 68 10.78 8.12 -0.37
C GLU A 68 9.67 7.78 0.65
N VAL A 69 8.47 8.34 0.47
CA VAL A 69 7.33 8.08 1.35
C VAL A 69 6.89 6.61 1.26
N TYR A 70 6.75 6.06 0.06
CA TYR A 70 6.27 4.70 -0.14
C TYR A 70 7.26 3.67 0.41
N SER A 71 8.57 3.96 0.29
CA SER A 71 9.63 3.08 0.77
C SER A 71 9.69 2.98 2.29
N ARG A 72 9.14 3.96 3.02
CA ARG A 72 9.00 3.88 4.48
C ARG A 72 7.83 3.00 4.94
N VAL A 73 6.86 2.70 4.05
CA VAL A 73 5.58 2.12 4.45
C VAL A 73 5.34 0.74 3.84
N PHE A 74 5.54 0.57 2.54
CA PHE A 74 5.11 -0.63 1.82
C PHE A 74 6.12 -1.77 1.92
N ASP A 75 5.60 -2.99 2.01
CA ASP A 75 6.37 -4.22 1.87
C ASP A 75 6.83 -4.42 0.43
N ARG A 76 6.01 -3.97 -0.54
CA ARG A 76 6.28 -4.04 -1.99
C ARG A 76 5.64 -2.85 -2.69
N VAL A 77 6.28 -2.38 -3.76
CA VAL A 77 5.74 -1.32 -4.61
C VAL A 77 5.92 -1.70 -6.07
N TRP A 78 4.92 -1.36 -6.88
CA TRP A 78 4.94 -1.43 -8.33
C TRP A 78 4.74 -0.04 -8.92
N LEU A 79 5.63 0.36 -9.83
CA LEU A 79 5.38 1.44 -10.77
C LEU A 79 4.78 0.85 -12.04
N VAL A 80 3.59 1.32 -12.43
CA VAL A 80 2.90 0.96 -13.68
C VAL A 80 2.94 2.18 -14.58
N ALA A 81 3.75 2.13 -15.64
CA ALA A 81 4.03 3.33 -16.42
C ALA A 81 3.96 3.11 -17.93
N ASP A 82 3.63 4.17 -18.67
CA ASP A 82 3.79 4.22 -20.12
C ASP A 82 5.26 4.03 -20.51
N GLU A 83 5.54 3.48 -21.70
CA GLU A 83 6.90 3.22 -22.20
C GLU A 83 7.82 4.43 -22.04
N ARG A 84 7.32 5.64 -22.35
CA ARG A 84 8.14 6.86 -22.30
C ARG A 84 8.68 7.18 -20.91
N HIS A 85 8.03 6.68 -19.86
CA HIS A 85 8.37 6.94 -18.48
C HIS A 85 9.29 5.88 -17.88
N ILE A 86 9.41 4.70 -18.50
CA ILE A 86 10.19 3.59 -17.95
C ILE A 86 11.66 3.97 -17.77
N GLY A 87 12.33 4.38 -18.85
CA GLY A 87 13.74 4.77 -18.81
C GLY A 87 14.03 5.88 -17.79
N PRO A 88 13.32 7.01 -17.84
CA PRO A 88 13.50 8.11 -16.89
C PRO A 88 13.16 7.76 -15.43
N ALA A 89 12.18 6.88 -15.18
CA ALA A 89 11.79 6.51 -13.82
C ALA A 89 12.77 5.56 -13.14
N LEU A 90 13.41 4.65 -13.88
CA LEU A 90 14.32 3.65 -13.32
C LEU A 90 15.42 4.21 -12.39
N PRO A 91 16.13 5.31 -12.72
CA PRO A 91 17.12 5.90 -11.81
C PRO A 91 16.49 6.63 -10.60
N MET A 92 15.19 6.93 -10.63
CA MET A 92 14.48 7.64 -9.54
C MET A 92 13.92 6.69 -8.48
N ILE A 93 13.90 5.38 -8.74
CA ILE A 93 13.29 4.39 -7.85
C ILE A 93 14.28 3.30 -7.44
N PRO A 94 14.20 2.77 -6.21
CA PRO A 94 15.12 1.75 -5.76
C PRO A 94 14.90 0.44 -6.52
N THR A 95 15.92 -0.40 -6.58
CA THR A 95 15.94 -1.63 -7.38
C THR A 95 14.92 -2.68 -6.93
N TRP A 96 14.40 -2.57 -5.71
CA TRP A 96 13.36 -3.47 -5.19
C TRP A 96 11.96 -3.14 -5.71
N TRP A 97 11.73 -1.94 -6.24
CA TRP A 97 10.44 -1.62 -6.86
C TRP A 97 10.23 -2.46 -8.11
N GLY A 98 9.03 -3.02 -8.24
CA GLY A 98 8.60 -3.62 -9.49
C GLY A 98 8.27 -2.52 -10.49
N VAL A 99 8.49 -2.82 -11.77
CA VAL A 99 8.15 -1.93 -12.88
C VAL A 99 7.34 -2.73 -13.88
N MET A 100 6.15 -2.23 -14.20
CA MET A 100 5.33 -2.73 -15.30
C MET A 100 5.15 -1.63 -16.34
N ARG A 101 5.19 -2.06 -17.58
CA ARG A 101 4.92 -1.22 -18.73
C ARG A 101 3.49 -1.41 -19.20
N ILE A 102 2.81 -0.29 -19.45
CA ILE A 102 1.50 -0.25 -20.06
C ILE A 102 1.64 -0.53 -21.56
N ARG A 103 0.90 -1.53 -22.06
CA ARG A 103 0.77 -1.84 -23.48
C ARG A 103 -0.69 -1.67 -23.89
N GLU A 104 -0.97 -0.67 -24.71
CA GLU A 104 -2.32 -0.42 -25.22
C GLU A 104 -2.77 -1.56 -26.16
N THR A 105 -4.01 -2.00 -26.00
CA THR A 105 -4.66 -3.04 -26.81
C THR A 105 -6.11 -2.62 -27.09
N GLY A 106 -6.31 -1.84 -28.15
CA GLY A 106 -7.61 -1.24 -28.45
C GLY A 106 -8.04 -0.26 -27.34
N GLN A 107 -9.22 -0.49 -26.77
CA GLN A 107 -9.75 0.33 -25.66
C GLN A 107 -9.24 -0.11 -24.26
N ASN A 108 -8.50 -1.22 -24.17
CA ASN A 108 -7.95 -1.77 -22.93
C ASN A 108 -6.42 -1.72 -22.92
N CYS A 109 -5.78 -2.08 -21.81
CA CYS A 109 -4.33 -2.35 -21.79
C CYS A 109 -3.98 -3.69 -21.17
N ARG A 110 -2.78 -4.15 -21.52
CA ARG A 110 -2.05 -5.19 -20.82
C ARG A 110 -0.88 -4.60 -20.04
N LEU A 111 -0.59 -5.19 -18.89
CA LEU A 111 0.56 -4.82 -18.05
C LEU A 111 1.68 -5.84 -18.27
N VAL A 112 2.84 -5.36 -18.72
CA VAL A 112 4.02 -6.21 -19.00
C VAL A 112 5.08 -5.94 -17.95
N ILE A 113 5.53 -6.98 -17.25
CA ILE A 113 6.63 -6.84 -16.27
C ILE A 113 7.92 -6.47 -17.00
N VAL A 114 8.53 -5.35 -16.60
CA VAL A 114 9.87 -4.92 -17.01
C VAL A 114 10.90 -5.31 -15.94
N ARG A 115 10.53 -5.11 -14.67
CA ARG A 115 11.34 -5.49 -13.50
C ARG A 115 10.44 -6.09 -12.43
N PRO A 116 10.74 -7.29 -11.89
CA PRO A 116 9.92 -7.85 -10.82
C PRO A 116 10.09 -7.06 -9.52
N SER A 117 9.01 -6.90 -8.76
CA SER A 117 9.07 -6.37 -7.40
C SER A 117 9.79 -7.32 -6.45
N ARG A 118 10.51 -6.78 -5.47
CA ARG A 118 11.13 -7.50 -4.35
C ARG A 118 10.61 -6.96 -3.01
N LEU A 119 10.82 -7.72 -1.93
CA LEU A 119 10.45 -7.27 -0.60
C LEU A 119 11.35 -6.10 -0.17
N ASN A 120 10.71 -5.05 0.32
CA ASN A 120 11.34 -3.98 1.07
C ASN A 120 11.70 -4.47 2.48
N ARG A 121 12.97 -4.36 2.85
CA ARG A 121 13.47 -4.77 4.17
C ARG A 121 13.61 -3.60 5.14
N ASP A 122 13.22 -2.40 4.73
CA ASP A 122 13.51 -1.14 5.44
C ASP A 122 12.23 -0.36 5.77
N VAL A 123 11.10 -1.06 5.90
CA VAL A 123 9.84 -0.46 6.40
C VAL A 123 10.10 0.16 7.77
N ASP A 124 9.76 1.45 7.89
CA ASP A 124 9.95 2.26 9.08
C ASP A 124 8.72 2.13 10.00
N PRO A 125 8.89 1.60 11.23
CA PRO A 125 7.81 1.52 12.21
C PRO A 125 7.09 2.86 12.45
N ARG A 126 7.83 3.97 12.51
CA ARG A 126 7.25 5.30 12.78
C ARG A 126 6.34 5.78 11.65
N SER A 127 6.69 5.48 10.42
CA SER A 127 5.85 5.78 9.25
C SER A 127 4.67 4.82 9.14
N LEU A 128 4.89 3.54 9.41
CA LEU A 128 3.86 2.50 9.31
C LEU A 128 2.70 2.71 10.29
N VAL A 129 2.98 3.04 11.56
CA VAL A 129 1.92 3.26 12.57
C VAL A 129 1.02 4.45 12.23
N ARG A 130 1.49 5.39 11.39
CA ARG A 130 0.68 6.53 10.94
C ARG A 130 -0.50 6.14 10.06
N LEU A 131 -0.54 4.91 9.56
CA LEU A 131 -1.71 4.36 8.87
C LEU A 131 -2.87 4.06 9.83
N LEU A 132 -2.59 3.91 11.12
CA LEU A 132 -3.58 3.54 12.13
C LEU A 132 -4.35 4.77 12.64
N TRP A 133 -5.65 4.58 12.86
CA TRP A 133 -6.49 5.52 13.56
C TRP A 133 -6.20 5.53 15.05
N ARG A 134 -6.54 6.62 15.73
CA ARG A 134 -6.23 6.80 17.15
C ARG A 134 -6.72 5.64 18.01
N VAL A 135 -7.96 5.20 17.79
CA VAL A 135 -8.58 4.08 18.52
C VAL A 135 -7.85 2.77 18.26
N GLU A 136 -7.36 2.57 17.05
CA GLU A 136 -6.60 1.36 16.67
C GLU A 136 -5.23 1.37 17.35
N VAL A 137 -4.46 2.46 17.27
CA VAL A 137 -3.16 2.56 17.93
C VAL A 137 -3.30 2.33 19.44
N LEU A 138 -4.34 2.89 20.06
CA LEU A 138 -4.59 2.70 21.49
C LEU A 138 -4.88 1.24 21.82
N ALA A 139 -5.71 0.56 21.02
CA ALA A 139 -5.98 -0.87 21.19
C ALA A 139 -4.72 -1.73 20.97
N GLU A 140 -3.84 -1.32 20.06
CA GLU A 140 -2.58 -2.00 19.82
C GLU A 140 -1.62 -1.88 21.02
N LEU A 141 -1.55 -0.70 21.64
CA LEU A 141 -0.80 -0.45 22.87
C LEU A 141 -1.40 -1.20 24.06
N ASP A 142 -2.73 -1.30 24.16
CA ASP A 142 -3.43 -2.01 25.23
C ASP A 142 -3.10 -3.50 25.23
N VAL A 143 -3.10 -4.13 24.05
CA VAL A 143 -2.66 -5.53 23.88
C VAL A 143 -1.20 -5.74 24.30
N LEU A 144 -0.35 -4.72 24.20
CA LEU A 144 1.04 -4.78 24.66
C LEU A 144 1.21 -4.44 26.15
N GLY A 145 0.13 -4.10 26.86
CA GLY A 145 0.20 -3.62 28.25
C GLY A 145 0.80 -2.21 28.39
N LEU A 146 0.82 -1.42 27.31
CA LEU A 146 1.47 -0.11 27.25
C LEU A 146 0.47 1.06 27.16
N ALA A 147 -0.83 0.82 27.35
CA ALA A 147 -1.86 1.86 27.21
C ALA A 147 -2.04 2.74 28.46
N ASP A 148 -1.48 2.34 29.60
CA ASP A 148 -1.62 3.06 30.86
C ASP A 148 -1.01 4.47 30.77
N GLY A 149 -1.75 5.47 31.26
CA GLY A 149 -1.39 6.88 31.11
C GLY A 149 -1.58 7.47 29.69
N LEU A 150 -1.84 6.65 28.66
CA LEU A 150 -1.93 7.11 27.26
C LEU A 150 -3.36 7.24 26.73
N LYS A 151 -4.38 6.79 27.47
CA LYS A 151 -5.79 6.80 27.03
C LYS A 151 -6.29 8.16 26.53
N ARG A 152 -5.82 9.27 27.12
CA ARG A 152 -6.18 10.65 26.71
C ARG A 152 -5.13 11.34 25.82
N ALA A 153 -4.00 10.69 25.55
CA ALA A 153 -2.90 11.29 24.80
C ALA A 153 -3.29 11.56 23.33
N PRO A 154 -2.74 12.62 22.70
CA PRO A 154 -2.99 12.88 21.28
C PRO A 154 -2.43 11.75 20.41
N ARG A 155 -3.02 11.54 19.22
CA ARG A 155 -2.67 10.43 18.32
C ARG A 155 -1.16 10.35 18.01
N ARG A 156 -0.49 11.50 17.88
CA ARG A 156 0.96 11.55 17.64
C ARG A 156 1.77 10.90 18.77
N VAL A 157 1.39 11.12 20.02
CA VAL A 157 2.05 10.50 21.18
C VAL A 157 1.83 8.99 21.17
N LEU A 158 0.62 8.53 20.80
CA LEU A 158 0.37 7.10 20.67
C LEU A 158 1.21 6.45 19.56
N TRP A 159 1.37 7.12 18.42
CA TRP A 159 2.22 6.63 17.33
C TRP A 159 3.67 6.48 17.79
N GLU A 160 4.22 7.48 18.48
CA GLU A 160 5.59 7.39 18.99
C GLU A 160 5.74 6.28 20.04
N ALA A 161 4.76 6.10 20.92
CA ALA A 161 4.77 5.01 21.90
C ALA A 161 4.75 3.62 21.21
N LEU A 162 3.87 3.42 20.22
CA LEU A 162 3.77 2.15 19.50
C LEU A 162 4.98 1.89 18.60
N ALA A 163 5.52 2.90 17.94
CA ALA A 163 6.72 2.76 17.13
C ALA A 163 7.96 2.52 18.00
N GLY A 164 8.06 3.19 19.15
CA GLY A 164 9.14 3.04 20.12
C GLY A 164 9.14 1.71 20.85
N SER A 165 8.04 0.96 20.81
CA SER A 165 7.98 -0.40 21.38
C SER A 165 8.67 -1.45 20.50
N VAL A 166 9.14 -1.08 19.29
CA VAL A 166 9.96 -1.92 18.42
C VAL A 166 11.45 -1.70 18.73
N PRO A 167 12.27 -2.76 18.91
CA PRO A 167 11.92 -4.18 18.86
C PRO A 167 11.56 -4.79 20.23
N GLU A 168 11.67 -4.02 21.32
CA GLU A 168 11.65 -4.53 22.70
C GLU A 168 10.36 -5.28 23.07
N HIS A 169 9.20 -4.74 22.70
CA HIS A 169 7.89 -5.31 23.04
C HIS A 169 7.22 -5.99 21.84
N ILE A 170 7.56 -5.56 20.62
CA ILE A 170 7.02 -6.14 19.39
C ILE A 170 8.05 -6.10 18.27
N SER A 171 8.22 -7.22 17.56
CA SER A 171 9.09 -7.24 16.38
C SER A 171 8.49 -6.43 15.23
N ARG A 172 9.33 -5.89 14.36
CA ARG A 172 8.89 -5.17 13.16
C ARG A 172 7.89 -5.98 12.31
N ARG A 173 8.17 -7.28 12.12
CA ARG A 173 7.28 -8.17 11.37
C ARG A 173 5.90 -8.28 12.02
N ARG A 174 5.84 -8.43 13.35
CA ARG A 174 4.58 -8.49 14.08
C ARG A 174 3.83 -7.16 14.00
N LEU A 175 4.52 -6.02 14.09
CA LEU A 175 3.89 -4.71 13.89
C LEU A 175 3.27 -4.59 12.48
N GLN A 176 4.00 -5.00 11.43
CA GLN A 176 3.49 -5.04 10.05
C GLN A 176 2.24 -5.92 9.92
N GLU A 177 2.25 -7.12 10.51
CA GLU A 177 1.10 -8.02 10.54
C GLU A 177 -0.12 -7.36 11.22
N ARG A 178 0.08 -6.77 12.41
CA ARG A 178 -1.02 -6.13 13.15
C ARG A 178 -1.60 -4.92 12.43
N VAL A 179 -0.74 -4.08 11.82
CA VAL A 179 -1.19 -2.93 11.02
C VAL A 179 -2.07 -3.39 9.86
N ARG A 180 -1.65 -4.41 9.11
CA ARG A 180 -2.46 -4.97 8.01
C ARG A 180 -3.80 -5.53 8.50
N THR A 181 -3.82 -6.23 9.63
CA THR A 181 -5.06 -6.70 10.23
C THR A 181 -6.00 -5.55 10.55
N ARG A 182 -5.51 -4.47 11.18
CA ARG A 182 -6.33 -3.29 11.48
C ARG A 182 -6.90 -2.64 10.23
N LEU A 183 -6.10 -2.50 9.17
CA LEU A 183 -6.58 -1.98 7.89
C LEU A 183 -7.69 -2.86 7.29
N LYS A 184 -7.53 -4.19 7.33
CA LYS A 184 -8.51 -5.15 6.81
C LYS A 184 -9.83 -5.15 7.58
N THR A 185 -9.79 -4.95 8.90
CA THR A 185 -10.99 -4.97 9.76
C THR A 185 -11.56 -3.59 10.02
N ARG A 186 -11.07 -2.53 9.37
CA ARG A 186 -11.49 -1.16 9.65
C ARG A 186 -12.91 -0.91 9.14
N GLU A 187 -13.79 -0.50 10.04
CA GLU A 187 -15.15 -0.08 9.73
C GLU A 187 -15.23 1.44 9.46
N GLY A 188 -16.22 1.87 8.68
CA GLY A 188 -16.42 3.29 8.35
C GLY A 188 -15.42 3.89 7.36
N TRP A 189 -14.56 3.06 6.75
CA TRP A 189 -13.70 3.47 5.65
C TRP A 189 -14.46 3.31 4.32
N ARG A 190 -14.44 4.33 3.46
CA ARG A 190 -14.73 4.19 2.02
C ARG A 190 -13.72 3.25 1.38
N VAL A 191 -14.10 1.99 1.17
CA VAL A 191 -13.28 1.00 0.46
C VAL A 191 -14.16 0.29 -0.57
N ASP A 192 -13.66 0.19 -1.80
CA ASP A 192 -14.26 -0.64 -2.83
C ASP A 192 -13.79 -2.07 -2.59
N ARG A 193 -14.65 -2.93 -2.03
CA ARG A 193 -14.37 -4.35 -1.94
C ARG A 193 -14.47 -4.96 -3.34
N PRO A 194 -13.51 -5.78 -3.80
CA PRO A 194 -13.65 -6.52 -5.04
C PRO A 194 -14.94 -7.34 -4.97
N ARG A 195 -15.83 -7.16 -5.96
CA ARG A 195 -17.03 -7.98 -6.07
C ARG A 195 -16.59 -9.41 -6.30
N THR A 196 -16.83 -10.29 -5.33
CA THR A 196 -16.78 -11.73 -5.52
C THR A 196 -17.86 -12.08 -6.54
N SER A 197 -17.48 -12.49 -7.74
CA SER A 197 -18.39 -13.20 -8.63
C SER A 197 -18.73 -14.53 -7.95
N GLY A 198 -19.85 -14.53 -7.22
CA GLY A 198 -20.42 -15.74 -6.64
C GLY A 198 -20.89 -16.67 -7.76
N ASP A 199 -20.51 -17.93 -7.63
CA ASP A 199 -20.97 -19.04 -8.44
C ASP A 199 -22.50 -19.02 -8.60
N GLY A 200 -22.95 -18.91 -9.84
CA GLY A 200 -24.25 -19.40 -10.23
C GLY A 200 -24.16 -20.92 -10.32
N SER A 201 -24.56 -21.61 -9.25
CA SER A 201 -24.92 -23.03 -9.34
C SER A 201 -26.31 -23.13 -9.97
N SER A 202 -26.33 -23.71 -11.18
CA SER A 202 -27.52 -24.32 -11.79
C SER A 202 -27.97 -25.55 -11.00
#